data_AF-A0A815GLS8-F1
#
_entry.id   AF-A0A815GLS8-F1
#
_cell.length_a   1.000
_cell.length_b   1.000
_cell.length_c   1.000
_cell.angle_alpha   90.00
_cell.angle_beta   90.00
_cell.angle_gamma   90.00
#
_symmetry.space_group_name_H-M   'P 1'
#
loop_
_entity.id
_entity.type
_entity.pdbx_description
1 polymer ?
#
loop_
_entity_poly.entity_id
_entity_poly.type
_entity_poly.pdbx_seq_one_letter_code
_entity_poly.pdbx_strand_id
1 'polypeptide(L)'
;MNVDSACYGLFIDINDTLYCSLPSDYQVVKRSLNDAAMSLNRVAAGTGIGGSASNQLNRPRGIFVDVNLDLYVADCLNHRVQLFQSGESNGITVAGNESLNPTIRLDCPSGILLDAEKYLFIVDNNNHRIVGSSLNGFRCLVGCYGMGSQSNQLNKPFSFSFDHSGNIFVADQSNHRIQKFQYIEESCEN
;
A
#
# COMPACT_ATOMS: atom_id res chain seq x y z
N MET A 1 -15.14 6.41 -13.12
CA MET A 1 -13.81 6.81 -13.67
C MET A 1 -13.55 5.91 -14.86
N ASN A 2 -13.32 6.46 -16.07
CA ASN A 2 -12.99 5.67 -17.25
C ASN A 2 -11.48 5.69 -17.44
N VAL A 3 -10.84 4.53 -17.40
CA VAL A 3 -9.40 4.34 -17.62
C VAL A 3 -9.23 3.20 -18.62
N ASP A 4 -8.23 3.29 -19.49
CA ASP A 4 -7.99 2.28 -20.53
C ASP A 4 -7.18 1.08 -20.00
N SER A 5 -6.52 1.25 -18.85
CA SER A 5 -5.73 0.25 -18.16
C SER A 5 -6.42 -0.28 -16.90
N ALA A 6 -6.06 -1.50 -16.48
CA ALA A 6 -6.61 -2.12 -15.29
C ALA A 6 -6.24 -1.35 -14.02
N CYS A 7 -7.26 -1.03 -13.22
CA CYS A 7 -7.10 -0.44 -11.90
C CYS A 7 -6.75 -1.51 -10.85
N TYR A 8 -5.62 -1.36 -10.15
CA TYR A 8 -5.18 -2.37 -9.17
C TYR A 8 -5.47 -1.98 -7.72
N GLY A 9 -5.36 -0.68 -7.41
CA GLY A 9 -5.70 -0.11 -6.12
C GLY A 9 -6.75 0.99 -6.32
N LEU A 10 -7.79 0.97 -5.49
CA LEU A 10 -8.88 1.94 -5.48
C LEU A 10 -8.97 2.54 -4.07
N PHE A 11 -9.17 3.85 -4.01
CA PHE A 11 -9.39 4.55 -2.74
C PHE A 11 -10.31 5.76 -2.97
N ILE A 12 -11.16 6.08 -2.00
CA ILE A 12 -11.95 7.31 -2.01
C ILE A 12 -11.53 8.12 -0.77
N ASP A 13 -11.06 9.35 -1.00
CA ASP A 13 -10.67 10.24 0.10
C ASP A 13 -11.87 10.94 0.75
N ILE A 14 -11.60 11.69 1.82
CA ILE A 14 -12.60 12.44 2.60
C ILE A 14 -13.32 13.54 1.80
N ASN A 15 -12.83 13.89 0.60
CA ASN A 15 -13.40 14.90 -0.29
C ASN A 15 -14.14 14.26 -1.48
N ASP A 16 -14.51 12.99 -1.36
CA ASP A 16 -15.12 12.18 -2.43
C ASP A 16 -14.30 12.17 -3.72
N THR A 17 -12.97 12.17 -3.61
CA THR A 17 -12.10 11.96 -4.77
C THR A 17 -11.73 10.50 -4.86
N LEU A 18 -12.10 9.88 -5.99
CA LEU A 18 -11.73 8.50 -6.33
C LEU A 18 -10.31 8.49 -6.90
N TYR A 19 -9.46 7.62 -6.38
CA TYR A 19 -8.11 7.33 -6.85
C TYR A 19 -8.05 5.93 -7.44
N CYS A 20 -7.20 5.77 -8.44
CA CYS A 20 -6.94 4.50 -9.09
C CYS A 20 -5.47 4.38 -9.46
N SER A 21 -4.80 3.32 -9.01
CA SER A 21 -3.46 3.00 -9.49
C SER A 21 -3.50 2.17 -10.77
N LEU A 22 -2.67 2.57 -11.74
CA LEU A 22 -2.61 1.98 -13.07
C LEU A 22 -1.20 1.41 -13.28
N PRO A 23 -0.95 0.13 -12.97
CA PRO A 23 0.39 -0.44 -13.05
C PRO A 23 1.00 -0.32 -14.45
N SER A 24 0.21 -0.57 -15.50
CA SER A 24 0.68 -0.50 -16.90
C SER A 24 0.98 0.91 -17.38
N ASP A 25 0.43 1.93 -16.71
CA ASP A 25 0.60 3.34 -17.07
C ASP A 25 1.58 4.05 -16.14
N TYR A 26 2.17 3.35 -15.17
CA TYR A 26 3.19 3.91 -14.26
C TYR A 26 2.72 5.16 -13.49
N GLN A 27 1.43 5.22 -13.17
CA GLN A 27 0.84 6.38 -12.51
C GLN A 27 -0.36 6.01 -11.63
N VAL A 28 -0.73 6.92 -10.74
CA VAL A 28 -1.99 6.94 -10.02
C VAL A 28 -2.80 8.10 -10.56
N VAL A 29 -4.06 7.86 -10.92
CA VAL A 29 -4.98 8.89 -11.39
C VAL A 29 -6.08 9.11 -10.36
N LYS A 30 -6.66 10.32 -10.37
CA LYS A 30 -7.75 10.71 -9.48
C LYS A 30 -8.86 11.47 -10.20
N ARG A 31 -10.07 11.40 -9.66
CA ARG A 31 -11.25 12.10 -10.17
C ARG A 31 -12.23 12.39 -9.02
N SER A 32 -12.69 13.65 -8.93
CA SER A 32 -13.77 14.01 -8.00
C SER A 32 -15.09 13.34 -8.41
N LEU A 33 -15.80 12.78 -7.44
CA LEU A 33 -17.14 12.21 -7.64
C LEU A 33 -18.25 13.27 -7.57
N ASN A 34 -17.97 14.43 -6.97
CA ASN A 34 -18.91 15.54 -6.81
C ASN A 34 -18.96 16.48 -8.03
N ASP A 35 -18.07 16.27 -9.01
CA ASP A 35 -18.01 17.11 -10.20
C ASP A 35 -19.00 16.63 -11.27
N ALA A 36 -20.14 17.35 -11.36
CA ALA A 36 -21.19 17.13 -12.35
C ALA A 36 -20.71 17.27 -13.81
N ALA A 37 -19.54 17.87 -14.04
CA ALA A 37 -19.03 18.19 -15.39
C ALA A 37 -18.25 17.05 -16.08
N MET A 38 -18.31 15.80 -15.60
CA MET A 38 -17.52 14.69 -16.18
C MET A 38 -16.03 15.02 -16.30
N SER A 39 -15.43 15.64 -15.28
CA SER A 39 -14.03 16.05 -15.37
C SER A 39 -13.08 14.90 -15.70
N LEU A 40 -12.12 15.20 -16.57
CA LEU A 40 -11.05 14.28 -16.99
C LEU A 40 -10.28 13.77 -15.76
N ASN A 41 -9.82 12.52 -15.81
CA ASN A 41 -8.92 12.00 -14.79
C ASN A 41 -7.66 12.89 -14.72
N ARG A 42 -7.21 13.21 -13.51
CA ARG A 42 -5.98 13.94 -13.26
C ARG A 42 -4.91 12.98 -12.74
N VAL A 43 -3.65 13.22 -13.06
CA VAL A 43 -2.54 12.47 -12.47
C VAL A 43 -2.37 12.92 -11.02
N ALA A 44 -2.35 11.96 -10.10
CA ALA A 44 -2.10 12.17 -8.68
C ALA A 44 -0.64 11.88 -8.32
N ALA A 45 -0.03 10.88 -8.97
CA ALA A 45 1.37 10.50 -8.79
C ALA A 45 1.89 9.76 -10.02
N GLY A 46 3.20 9.80 -10.26
CA GLY A 46 3.83 9.24 -11.46
C GLY A 46 3.79 10.20 -12.64
N THR A 47 4.54 9.88 -13.70
CA THR A 47 4.63 10.71 -14.92
C THR A 47 4.07 10.05 -16.17
N GLY A 48 3.47 8.85 -16.04
CA GLY A 48 3.08 8.04 -17.19
C GLY A 48 4.23 7.20 -17.77
N ILE A 49 5.46 7.37 -17.26
CA ILE A 49 6.67 6.69 -17.73
C ILE A 49 7.29 5.93 -16.56
N GLY A 50 7.59 4.66 -16.78
CA GLY A 50 8.24 3.81 -15.78
C GLY A 50 9.64 4.29 -15.42
N GLY A 51 9.95 4.32 -14.12
CA GLY A 51 11.26 4.68 -13.61
C GLY A 51 11.32 4.69 -12.09
N SER A 52 12.46 5.10 -11.53
CA SER A 52 12.72 5.11 -10.07
C SER A 52 13.01 6.51 -9.52
N ALA A 53 12.96 7.56 -10.33
CA ALA A 53 13.03 8.94 -9.80
C ALA A 53 11.91 9.20 -8.77
N SER A 54 12.07 10.23 -7.95
CA SER A 54 11.10 10.58 -6.89
C SER A 54 9.68 10.85 -7.40
N ASN A 55 9.53 11.30 -8.64
CA ASN A 55 8.25 11.52 -9.30
C ASN A 55 7.83 10.39 -10.25
N GLN A 56 8.62 9.32 -10.38
CA GLN A 56 8.32 8.17 -11.23
C GLN A 56 7.90 6.96 -10.40
N LEU A 57 7.09 6.11 -11.02
CA LEU A 57 6.60 4.86 -10.43
C LEU A 57 6.90 3.70 -11.39
N ASN A 58 6.93 2.48 -10.86
CA ASN A 58 7.13 1.26 -11.63
C ASN A 58 6.17 0.17 -11.16
N ARG A 59 5.10 -0.04 -11.94
CA ARG A 59 3.97 -0.93 -11.62
C ARG A 59 3.33 -0.62 -10.25
N PRO A 60 2.85 0.61 -10.00
CA PRO A 60 2.19 0.93 -8.73
C PRO A 60 0.96 0.03 -8.48
N ARG A 61 0.83 -0.50 -7.27
CA ARG A 61 -0.26 -1.41 -6.85
C ARG A 61 -1.15 -0.73 -5.81
N GLY A 62 -1.14 -1.18 -4.56
CA GLY A 62 -1.96 -0.62 -3.49
C GLY A 62 -1.70 0.87 -3.27
N ILE A 63 -2.76 1.59 -2.94
CA ILE A 63 -2.74 3.01 -2.61
C ILE A 63 -3.53 3.27 -1.35
N PHE A 64 -3.18 4.34 -0.64
CA PHE A 64 -3.92 4.85 0.50
C PHE A 64 -3.80 6.38 0.52
N VAL A 65 -4.89 7.09 0.83
CA VAL A 65 -4.87 8.55 0.98
C VAL A 65 -5.25 8.88 2.41
N ASP A 66 -4.39 9.61 3.12
CA ASP A 66 -4.64 9.99 4.51
C ASP A 66 -5.57 11.22 4.62
N VAL A 67 -5.89 11.63 5.86
CA VAL A 67 -6.76 12.79 6.13
C VAL A 67 -6.15 14.13 5.72
N ASN A 68 -4.83 14.20 5.51
CA ASN A 68 -4.14 15.37 4.96
C ASN A 68 -4.17 15.38 3.43
N LEU A 69 -4.78 14.37 2.81
CA LEU A 69 -4.78 14.10 1.37
C LEU A 69 -3.41 13.69 0.83
N ASP A 70 -2.52 13.19 1.70
CA ASP A 70 -1.24 12.65 1.29
C ASP A 70 -1.43 11.23 0.73
N LEU A 71 -0.85 10.96 -0.45
CA LEU A 71 -1.02 9.70 -1.18
C LEU A 71 0.18 8.78 -0.97
N TYR A 72 -0.07 7.61 -0.41
CA TYR A 72 0.88 6.52 -0.27
C TYR A 72 0.69 5.53 -1.42
N VAL A 73 1.78 5.13 -2.08
CA VAL A 73 1.78 4.24 -3.25
C VAL A 73 2.74 3.09 -3.05
N ALA A 74 2.24 1.86 -3.21
CA ALA A 74 3.05 0.65 -3.23
C ALA A 74 3.70 0.52 -4.61
N ASP A 75 4.95 0.93 -4.72
CA ASP A 75 5.70 1.00 -5.96
C ASP A 75 6.41 -0.34 -6.20
N CYS A 76 5.64 -1.34 -6.65
CA CYS A 76 6.02 -2.76 -6.60
C CYS A 76 7.39 -3.05 -7.22
N LEU A 77 7.64 -2.65 -8.46
CA LEU A 77 8.90 -3.03 -9.13
C LEU A 77 10.10 -2.17 -8.71
N ASN A 78 9.88 -1.08 -7.99
CA ASN A 78 10.94 -0.36 -7.30
C ASN A 78 11.14 -0.85 -5.85
N HIS A 79 10.29 -1.76 -5.37
CA HIS A 79 10.37 -2.37 -4.04
C HIS A 79 10.35 -1.34 -2.90
N ARG A 80 9.50 -0.33 -3.04
CA ARG A 80 9.39 0.79 -2.09
C ARG A 80 7.95 1.23 -1.89
N VAL A 81 7.73 2.03 -0.86
CA VAL A 81 6.52 2.83 -0.68
C VAL A 81 6.87 4.30 -0.84
N GLN A 82 6.17 4.97 -1.74
CA GLN A 82 6.31 6.40 -2.03
C GLN A 82 5.15 7.18 -1.38
N LEU A 83 5.48 8.28 -0.71
CA LEU A 83 4.54 9.27 -0.19
C LEU A 83 4.56 10.52 -1.07
N PHE A 84 3.42 10.87 -1.66
CA PHE A 84 3.22 12.13 -2.37
C PHE A 84 2.38 13.04 -1.48
N GLN A 85 2.99 14.09 -0.94
CA GLN A 85 2.27 15.06 -0.14
C GLN A 85 1.28 15.83 -1.01
N SER A 86 0.15 16.25 -0.44
CA SER A 86 -0.89 16.93 -1.21
C SER A 86 -0.35 18.17 -1.94
N GLY A 87 -0.46 18.16 -3.28
CA GLY A 87 0.03 19.24 -4.15
C GLY A 87 1.46 19.06 -4.67
N GLU A 88 2.23 18.12 -4.12
CA GLU A 88 3.61 17.84 -4.54
C GLU A 88 3.68 16.78 -5.64
N SER A 89 4.57 16.99 -6.61
CA SER A 89 4.81 16.03 -7.70
C SER A 89 5.93 15.03 -7.40
N ASN A 90 6.85 15.40 -6.51
CA ASN A 90 7.94 14.54 -6.08
C ASN A 90 7.51 13.79 -4.83
N GLY A 91 7.67 12.48 -4.83
CA GLY A 91 7.40 11.68 -3.67
C GLY A 91 8.63 11.51 -2.77
N ILE A 92 8.36 11.15 -1.52
CA ILE A 92 9.33 10.78 -0.50
C ILE A 92 9.27 9.27 -0.30
N THR A 93 10.41 8.59 -0.36
CA THR A 93 10.46 7.15 -0.04
C THR A 93 10.35 6.94 1.47
N VAL A 94 9.24 6.34 1.91
CA VAL A 94 8.95 6.12 3.35
C VAL A 94 9.24 4.70 3.82
N ALA A 95 9.36 3.72 2.92
CA ALA A 95 9.72 2.35 3.24
C ALA A 95 10.35 1.62 2.05
N GLY A 96 11.24 0.65 2.31
CA GLY A 96 11.88 -0.17 1.28
C GLY A 96 13.13 0.48 0.66
N ASN A 97 13.43 0.08 -0.57
CA ASN A 97 14.62 0.54 -1.30
C ASN A 97 14.61 2.07 -1.44
N GLU A 98 15.80 2.69 -1.36
CA GLU A 98 15.99 4.15 -1.48
C GLU A 98 15.37 5.00 -0.34
N SER A 99 14.87 4.36 0.73
CA SER A 99 14.56 5.08 1.97
C SER A 99 15.85 5.66 2.57
N LEU A 100 15.77 6.89 3.09
CA LEU A 100 16.91 7.56 3.75
C LEU A 100 17.39 6.80 4.99
N ASN A 101 16.47 6.12 5.69
CA ASN A 101 16.75 5.33 6.89
C ASN A 101 16.07 3.96 6.77
N PRO A 102 16.63 3.03 5.98
CA PRO A 102 15.97 1.77 5.67
C PRO A 102 15.96 0.86 6.90
N THR A 103 14.76 0.55 7.40
CA THR A 103 14.55 -0.44 8.48
C THR A 103 13.92 -1.74 7.96
N ILE A 104 13.61 -1.79 6.65
CA ILE A 104 13.04 -2.97 5.98
C ILE A 104 13.47 -2.98 4.52
N ARG A 105 13.72 -4.18 4.00
CA ARG A 105 13.78 -4.45 2.56
C ARG A 105 12.45 -5.07 2.13
N LEU A 106 11.76 -4.40 1.21
CA LEU A 106 10.52 -4.90 0.62
C LEU A 106 10.82 -5.66 -0.68
N ASP A 107 9.87 -6.45 -1.14
CA ASP A 107 9.86 -7.06 -2.47
C ASP A 107 8.43 -7.04 -3.02
N CYS A 108 8.24 -6.17 -4.00
CA CYS A 108 6.97 -5.91 -4.69
C CYS A 108 5.78 -5.67 -3.73
N PRO A 109 5.80 -4.60 -2.91
CA PRO A 109 4.67 -4.31 -2.04
C PRO A 109 3.37 -4.16 -2.85
N SER A 110 2.25 -4.63 -2.29
CA SER A 110 0.98 -4.68 -3.04
C SER A 110 -0.20 -4.02 -2.34
N GLY A 111 -0.16 -3.84 -1.03
CA GLY A 111 -1.24 -3.24 -0.23
C GLY A 111 -0.66 -2.35 0.86
N ILE A 112 -1.35 -1.25 1.17
CA ILE A 112 -0.94 -0.24 2.15
C ILE A 112 -2.15 0.15 2.99
N LEU A 113 -1.97 0.28 4.30
CA LEU A 113 -2.90 0.92 5.23
C LEU A 113 -2.13 1.76 6.25
N LEU A 114 -2.76 2.81 6.77
CA LEU A 114 -2.33 3.50 7.97
C LEU A 114 -3.37 3.33 9.08
N ASP A 115 -2.91 3.28 10.33
CA ASP A 115 -3.78 3.45 11.49
C ASP A 115 -3.96 4.93 11.87
N ALA A 116 -4.69 5.19 12.96
CA ALA A 116 -4.98 6.55 13.44
C ALA A 116 -3.71 7.29 13.90
N GLU A 117 -2.72 6.55 14.39
CA GLU A 117 -1.41 7.03 14.82
C GLU A 117 -0.40 7.18 13.67
N LYS A 118 -0.83 6.88 12.44
CA LYS A 118 -0.03 6.92 11.21
C LYS A 118 1.10 5.87 11.15
N TYR A 119 0.99 4.77 11.89
CA TYR A 119 1.81 3.60 11.60
C TYR A 119 1.42 3.00 10.25
N LEU A 120 2.43 2.64 9.47
CA LEU A 120 2.31 2.19 8.09
C LEU A 120 2.36 0.66 8.06
N PHE A 121 1.33 0.06 7.50
CA PHE A 121 1.19 -1.38 7.34
C PHE A 121 1.24 -1.73 5.85
N ILE A 122 2.06 -2.72 5.50
CA ILE A 122 2.41 -3.02 4.11
C ILE A 122 2.27 -4.52 3.88
N VAL A 123 1.64 -4.87 2.76
CA VAL A 123 1.72 -6.22 2.18
C VAL A 123 3.03 -6.33 1.41
N ASP A 124 3.98 -7.09 1.92
CA ASP A 124 5.27 -7.37 1.29
C ASP A 124 5.14 -8.66 0.46
N ASN A 125 4.52 -8.53 -0.73
CA ASN A 125 3.93 -9.62 -1.50
C ASN A 125 4.91 -10.78 -1.80
N ASN A 126 6.07 -10.47 -2.36
CA ASN A 126 7.04 -11.49 -2.74
C ASN A 126 7.84 -12.03 -1.55
N ASN A 127 7.86 -11.32 -0.43
CA ASN A 127 8.37 -11.84 0.85
C ASN A 127 7.29 -12.57 1.67
N HIS A 128 6.06 -12.67 1.14
CA HIS A 128 4.97 -13.46 1.71
C HIS A 128 4.59 -13.07 3.15
N ARG A 129 4.59 -11.77 3.44
CA ARG A 129 4.35 -11.28 4.80
C ARG A 129 3.58 -9.97 4.82
N ILE A 130 2.99 -9.68 5.98
CA ILE A 130 2.50 -8.35 6.33
C ILE A 130 3.50 -7.74 7.31
N VAL A 131 3.94 -6.51 7.06
CA VAL A 131 4.83 -5.75 7.95
C VAL A 131 4.14 -4.48 8.44
N GLY A 132 4.46 -4.04 9.65
CA GLY A 132 3.97 -2.78 10.22
C GLY A 132 5.12 -1.95 10.78
N SER A 133 5.06 -0.64 10.62
CA SER A 133 6.04 0.26 11.22
C SER A 133 5.86 0.33 12.74
N SER A 134 6.93 0.71 13.44
CA SER A 134 6.96 0.96 14.87
C SER A 134 8.00 2.04 15.16
N LEU A 135 8.10 2.47 16.43
CA LEU A 135 9.14 3.40 16.87
C LEU A 135 10.57 2.88 16.61
N ASN A 136 10.75 1.56 16.53
CA ASN A 136 12.04 0.90 16.32
C ASN A 136 12.25 0.46 14.85
N GLY A 137 11.41 0.93 13.92
CA GLY A 137 11.38 0.48 12.53
C GLY A 137 10.31 -0.57 12.24
N PHE A 138 10.31 -1.13 11.04
CA PHE A 138 9.30 -2.12 10.65
C PHE A 138 9.53 -3.49 11.28
N ARG A 139 8.44 -4.15 11.65
CA ARG A 139 8.42 -5.54 12.09
C ARG A 139 7.46 -6.37 11.26
N CYS A 140 7.72 -7.67 11.17
CA CYS A 140 6.78 -8.60 10.58
C CYS A 140 5.63 -8.88 11.55
N LEU A 141 4.40 -8.85 11.05
CA LEU A 141 3.18 -9.11 11.82
C LEU A 141 2.59 -10.48 11.49
N VAL A 142 2.62 -10.87 10.21
CA VAL A 142 2.02 -12.11 9.71
C VAL A 142 2.91 -12.68 8.60
N GLY A 143 3.02 -14.01 8.50
CA GLY A 143 3.78 -14.67 7.43
C GLY A 143 5.30 -14.65 7.64
N CYS A 144 5.75 -14.45 8.89
CA CYS A 144 7.18 -14.26 9.22
C CYS A 144 8.04 -15.52 9.00
N TYR A 145 7.41 -16.67 8.79
CA TYR A 145 8.05 -17.95 8.47
C TYR A 145 8.12 -18.21 6.96
N GLY A 146 7.87 -17.19 6.14
CA GLY A 146 7.97 -17.24 4.69
C GLY A 146 6.78 -17.89 4.01
N MET A 147 7.02 -18.34 2.77
CA MET A 147 6.00 -18.92 1.90
C MET A 147 5.43 -20.22 2.46
N GLY A 148 4.12 -20.38 2.43
CA GLY A 148 3.48 -21.67 2.67
C GLY A 148 1.98 -21.55 2.87
N SER A 149 1.35 -22.65 3.31
CA SER A 149 -0.10 -22.77 3.49
C SER A 149 -0.51 -23.11 4.93
N GLN A 150 0.45 -23.17 5.87
CA GLN A 150 0.17 -23.33 7.29
C GLN A 150 -0.56 -22.08 7.85
N SER A 151 -1.05 -22.18 9.09
CA SER A 151 -1.84 -21.13 9.74
C SER A 151 -1.07 -19.85 10.03
N ASN A 152 0.27 -19.89 10.04
CA ASN A 152 1.17 -18.76 10.28
C ASN A 152 1.97 -18.36 9.03
N GLN A 153 1.64 -18.95 7.87
CA GLN A 153 2.31 -18.72 6.59
C GLN A 153 1.33 -18.09 5.59
N LEU A 154 1.90 -17.36 4.64
CA LEU A 154 1.18 -16.77 3.51
C LEU A 154 1.86 -17.19 2.21
N ASN A 155 1.16 -17.03 1.09
CA ASN A 155 1.69 -17.22 -0.24
C ASN A 155 1.19 -16.10 -1.15
N LYS A 156 2.10 -15.15 -1.42
CA LYS A 156 1.85 -13.92 -2.19
C LYS A 156 0.57 -13.19 -1.77
N PRO A 157 0.45 -12.77 -0.50
CA PRO A 157 -0.73 -12.02 -0.05
C PRO A 157 -0.88 -10.75 -0.88
N PHE A 158 -2.10 -10.34 -1.23
CA PHE A 158 -2.31 -9.20 -2.12
C PHE A 158 -2.81 -7.95 -1.38
N SER A 159 -3.74 -8.14 -0.44
CA SER A 159 -4.35 -7.08 0.35
C SER A 159 -4.67 -7.57 1.77
N PHE A 160 -4.96 -6.65 2.66
CA PHE A 160 -5.36 -6.93 4.04
C PHE A 160 -6.27 -5.83 4.56
N SER A 161 -6.94 -6.08 5.68
CA SER A 161 -7.72 -5.09 6.42
C SER A 161 -7.73 -5.44 7.91
N PHE A 162 -8.06 -4.47 8.74
CA PHE A 162 -8.26 -4.66 10.17
C PHE A 162 -9.76 -4.69 10.51
N ASP A 163 -10.14 -5.47 11.51
CA ASP A 163 -11.42 -5.22 12.20
C ASP A 163 -11.24 -4.23 13.37
N HIS A 164 -12.36 -3.84 13.98
CA HIS A 164 -12.37 -2.91 15.11
C HIS A 164 -11.63 -3.42 16.36
N SER A 165 -11.31 -4.72 16.42
CA SER A 165 -10.54 -5.33 17.52
C SER A 165 -9.05 -5.45 17.17
N GLY A 166 -8.63 -4.90 16.02
CA GLY A 166 -7.25 -4.99 15.54
C GLY A 166 -6.90 -6.30 14.83
N ASN A 167 -7.83 -7.25 14.66
CA ASN A 167 -7.52 -8.50 13.96
C ASN A 167 -7.25 -8.23 12.48
N ILE A 168 -6.30 -8.97 11.90
CA ILE A 168 -5.86 -8.79 10.51
C ILE A 168 -6.54 -9.83 9.62
N PHE A 169 -7.24 -9.39 8.59
CA PHE A 169 -7.77 -10.24 7.53
C PHE A 169 -6.89 -10.10 6.30
N VAL A 170 -6.30 -11.19 5.82
CA VAL A 170 -5.37 -11.19 4.69
C VAL A 170 -5.96 -11.95 3.51
N ALA A 171 -5.97 -11.31 2.34
CA ALA A 171 -6.23 -11.97 1.06
C ALA A 171 -4.96 -12.70 0.60
N ASP A 172 -4.87 -13.98 0.97
CA ASP A 172 -3.73 -14.87 0.72
C ASP A 172 -3.82 -15.47 -0.70
N GLN A 173 -3.50 -14.63 -1.69
CA GLN A 173 -3.89 -14.79 -3.10
C GLN A 173 -3.52 -16.14 -3.70
N SER A 174 -2.27 -16.59 -3.55
CA SER A 174 -1.81 -17.84 -4.17
C SER A 174 -2.19 -19.09 -3.39
N ASN A 175 -2.74 -18.93 -2.18
CA ASN A 175 -3.42 -20.02 -1.46
C ASN A 175 -4.94 -20.00 -1.65
N HIS A 176 -5.49 -19.06 -2.44
CA HIS A 176 -6.92 -18.94 -2.74
C HIS A 176 -7.81 -18.86 -1.51
N ARG A 177 -7.36 -18.15 -0.46
CA ARG A 177 -8.08 -18.04 0.81
C ARG A 177 -8.03 -16.64 1.40
N ILE A 178 -8.97 -16.37 2.31
CA ILE A 178 -8.87 -15.28 3.28
C ILE A 178 -8.48 -15.90 4.62
N GLN A 179 -7.48 -15.33 5.30
CA GLN A 179 -7.09 -15.74 6.65
C GLN A 179 -7.30 -14.61 7.64
N LYS A 180 -7.81 -14.95 8.83
CA LYS A 180 -7.90 -14.04 9.97
C LYS A 180 -6.77 -14.35 10.95
N PHE A 181 -6.03 -13.33 11.36
CA PHE A 181 -5.01 -13.39 12.39
C PHE A 181 -5.46 -12.54 13.57
N GLN A 182 -5.43 -13.12 14.77
CA GLN A 182 -5.76 -12.37 15.97
C GLN A 182 -4.62 -11.44 16.30
N TYR A 183 -4.93 -10.18 16.58
CA TYR A 183 -3.97 -9.32 17.22
C TYR A 183 -3.90 -9.75 18.68
N ILE A 184 -2.77 -10.31 19.06
CA ILE A 184 -2.48 -10.61 20.45
C ILE A 184 -1.63 -9.44 20.92
N GLU A 185 -2.22 -8.55 21.71
CA GLU A 185 -1.40 -7.73 22.60
C GLU A 185 -0.63 -8.72 23.47
N GLU A 186 0.69 -8.75 23.36
CA GLU A 186 1.48 -9.30 24.44
C GLU A 186 1.12 -8.46 25.66
N SER A 187 0.25 -9.01 26.51
CA SER A 187 0.01 -8.45 27.83
C SER A 187 1.37 -8.38 28.48
N CYS A 188 1.84 -7.17 28.77
CA CYS A 188 2.94 -6.94 29.70
C CYS A 188 2.45 -7.36 31.09
N GLU A 189 2.29 -8.65 31.32
CA GLU A 189 2.15 -9.25 32.64
C GLU A 189 3.35 -10.17 32.85
N ASN A 190 4.38 -9.58 33.45
CA ASN A 190 5.22 -10.19 34.48
C ASN A 190 5.80 -9.06 35.34
#